data_AF-A0A925MCK3-F1
#
_entry.id   AF-A0A925MCK3-F1
#
_cell.length_a   1.000
_cell.length_b   1.000
_cell.length_c   1.000
_cell.angle_alpha   90.00
_cell.angle_beta   90.00
_cell.angle_gamma   90.00
#
_symmetry.space_group_name_H-M   'P 1'
#
loop_
_entity.id
_entity.type
_entity.pdbx_description
1 polymer ?
#
loop_
_entity_poly.entity_id
_entity_poly.type
_entity_poly.pdbx_seq_one_letter_code
_entity_poly.pdbx_strand_id
1 'polypeptide(L)' 'LAIVMTGMGRDGAAGALAIRRAEGKTLAQDQATSVIYGMPKAAIDAGAITEIAALGDIATWLRYA' A
#
# COMPACT_ATOMS: atom_id res chain seq x y z
N LEU A 1 9.90 -1.88 -4.39
CA LEU A 1 8.45 -1.76 -4.64
C LEU A 1 7.70 -2.47 -3.52
N ALA A 2 6.70 -1.84 -2.91
CA ALA A 2 5.75 -2.47 -1.99
C ALA A 2 4.31 -2.15 -2.40
N ILE A 3 3.40 -3.12 -2.28
CA ILE A 3 1.95 -2.91 -2.43
C ILE A 3 1.26 -3.53 -1.23
N VAL A 4 0.54 -2.73 -0.45
CA VAL A 4 -0.24 -3.20 0.70
C VAL A 4 -1.72 -3.18 0.35
N MET A 5 -2.30 -4.37 0.19
CA MET A 5 -3.69 -4.55 -0.21
C MET A 5 -4.60 -4.83 0.99
N THR A 6 -5.90 -4.94 0.73
CA THR A 6 -6.93 -5.33 1.71
C THR A 6 -6.47 -6.46 2.64
N GLY A 7 -6.75 -6.32 3.93
CA GLY A 7 -6.38 -7.29 4.95
C GLY A 7 -6.50 -6.73 6.35
N MET A 8 -6.50 -7.61 7.34
CA MET A 8 -6.57 -7.25 8.75
C MET A 8 -5.17 -7.00 9.32
N GLY A 9 -5.10 -6.12 10.33
CA GLY A 9 -3.89 -5.91 11.12
C GLY A 9 -2.93 -4.91 10.49
N ARG A 10 -1.63 -5.11 10.73
CA ARG A 10 -0.56 -4.16 10.36
C ARG A 10 0.62 -4.82 9.63
N ASP A 11 0.44 -6.07 9.20
CA ASP A 11 1.47 -6.77 8.46
C ASP A 11 1.76 -6.04 7.14
N GLY A 12 3.03 -6.01 6.75
CA GLY A 12 3.52 -5.26 5.59
C GLY A 12 3.85 -3.78 5.84
N ALA A 13 3.35 -3.13 6.90
CA ALA A 13 3.63 -1.70 7.15
C ALA A 13 5.14 -1.40 7.35
N ALA A 14 5.83 -2.23 8.14
CA ALA A 14 7.26 -2.08 8.39
C ALA A 14 8.11 -2.36 7.14
N GLY A 15 7.73 -3.38 6.35
CA GLY A 15 8.41 -3.71 5.09
C GLY A 15 8.23 -2.61 4.04
N ALA A 16 7.01 -2.09 3.90
CA ALA A 16 6.73 -0.95 3.02
C ALA A 16 7.52 0.30 3.45
N LEU A 17 7.63 0.57 4.76
CA LEU A 17 8.41 1.70 5.26
C LEU A 17 9.90 1.56 4.94
N ALA A 18 10.45 0.35 5.06
CA ALA A 18 11.83 0.08 4.68
C ALA A 18 12.06 0.36 3.18
N ILE A 19 11.14 -0.06 2.32
CA ILE A 19 11.20 0.19 0.87
C ILE A 19 11.08 1.69 0.58
N ARG A 20 10.18 2.41 1.24
CA ARG A 20 10.02 3.87 1.08
C ARG A 20 11.27 4.63 1.47
N ARG A 21 11.93 4.23 2.57
CA ARG A 21 13.19 4.81 3.05
C ARG A 21 14.35 4.56 2.09
N ALA A 22 14.31 3.47 1.34
CA ALA A 22 15.25 3.18 0.26
C ALA A 22 14.82 3.82 -1.08
N GLU A 23 13.98 4.87 -1.05
CA GLU A 23 13.46 5.58 -2.22
C GLU A 23 12.67 4.70 -3.21
N GLY A 24 12.24 3.51 -2.78
CA GLY A 24 11.39 2.63 -3.56
C GLY A 24 9.94 3.09 -3.59
N LYS A 25 9.23 2.74 -4.67
CA LYS A 25 7.80 3.03 -4.82
C LYS A 25 6.94 2.19 -3.88
N THR A 26 5.93 2.81 -3.28
CA THR A 26 5.00 2.17 -2.36
C THR A 26 3.56 2.58 -2.60
N LEU A 27 2.66 1.60 -2.64
CA LEU A 27 1.24 1.79 -2.89
C LEU A 27 0.39 1.09 -1.84
N ALA A 28 -0.73 1.70 -1.45
CA ALA A 28 -1.78 1.05 -0.68
C ALA A 28 -3.09 1.01 -1.48
N GLN A 29 -3.84 -0.10 -1.32
CA GLN A 29 -5.20 -0.18 -1.84
C GLN A 29 -6.12 0.80 -1.08
N ASP A 30 -6.99 1.50 -1.79
CA ASP A 30 -7.96 2.41 -1.20
C ASP A 30 -9.00 1.70 -0.31
N GLN A 31 -9.71 2.49 0.50
CA GLN A 31 -10.76 1.97 1.37
C GLN A 31 -11.98 1.48 0.59
N ALA A 32 -12.34 2.16 -0.51
CA ALA A 32 -13.56 1.90 -1.26
C ALA A 32 -13.59 0.51 -1.91
N THR A 33 -12.41 0.01 -2.32
CA THR A 33 -12.27 -1.31 -2.94
C THR A 33 -11.73 -2.37 -1.98
N SER A 34 -11.35 -2.00 -0.76
CA SER A 34 -10.89 -2.94 0.27
C SER A 34 -12.05 -3.65 0.94
N VAL A 35 -11.93 -4.97 1.12
CA VAL A 35 -12.86 -5.74 1.97
C VAL A 35 -12.60 -5.44 3.45
N ILE A 36 -11.32 -5.37 3.83
CA ILE A 36 -10.86 -4.98 5.16
C ILE A 36 -9.76 -3.94 4.99
N TYR A 37 -10.05 -2.71 5.42
CA TYR A 37 -9.11 -1.58 5.33
C TYR A 37 -8.21 -1.48 6.57
N GLY A 38 -7.63 -2.61 7.00
CA GLY A 38 -6.74 -2.70 8.15
C GLY A 38 -5.28 -2.45 7.76
N MET A 39 -4.69 -3.37 7.00
CA MET A 39 -3.29 -3.26 6.57
C MET A 39 -3.00 -2.02 5.71
N PRO A 40 -3.84 -1.65 4.72
CA PRO A 40 -3.60 -0.43 3.94
C PRO A 40 -3.55 0.80 4.83
N LYS A 41 -4.52 0.93 5.75
CA LYS A 41 -4.56 2.01 6.74
C LYS A 41 -3.31 2.01 7.62
N ALA A 42 -2.89 0.86 8.13
CA ALA A 42 -1.70 0.76 8.98
C ALA A 42 -0.42 1.18 8.24
N ALA A 43 -0.28 0.86 6.96
CA ALA A 43 0.85 1.29 6.15
C ALA A 43 0.83 2.80 5.87
N ILE A 44 -0.35 3.37 5.60
CA ILE A 44 -0.53 4.82 5.41
C ILE A 44 -0.20 5.57 6.70
N ASP A 45 -0.77 5.16 7.84
CA ASP A 45 -0.54 5.77 9.15
C ASP A 45 0.95 5.70 9.57
N ALA A 46 1.68 4.68 9.11
CA ALA A 46 3.12 4.54 9.33
C ALA A 46 4.01 5.43 8.43
N GLY A 47 3.41 6.22 7.51
CA GLY A 47 4.13 7.01 6.51
C GLY A 47 4.87 6.16 5.47
N ALA A 48 4.46 4.91 5.29
CA ALA A 48 5.12 3.96 4.40
C ALA A 48 4.70 4.10 2.92
N ILE A 49 3.63 4.85 2.63
CA ILE A 49 2.93 4.83 1.35
C ILE A 49 3.05 6.20 0.65
N THR A 50 3.38 6.19 -0.65
CA THR A 50 3.41 7.39 -1.49
C THR A 50 2.18 7.55 -2.37
N GLU A 51 1.52 6.45 -2.72
CA GLU A 51 0.38 6.43 -3.63
C GLU A 51 -0.75 5.55 -3.10
N ILE A 52 -2.00 5.94 -3.36
CA ILE A 52 -3.19 5.19 -2.99
C ILE A 52 -3.99 4.95 -4.27
N ALA A 53 -4.43 3.72 -4.51
CA ALA A 53 -5.21 3.38 -5.71
C ALA A 53 -6.34 2.39 -5.43
N ALA A 54 -7.40 2.49 -6.22
CA ALA A 54 -8.46 1.49 -6.28
C ALA A 54 -7.92 0.16 -6.82
N LEU A 55 -8.51 -0.97 -6.39
CA LEU A 55 -8.11 -2.31 -6.83
C LEU A 55 -7.97 -2.43 -8.37
N GLY A 56 -8.89 -1.82 -9.12
CA GLY A 56 -8.88 -1.84 -10.58
C GLY A 56 -7.68 -1.11 -11.22
N ASP A 57 -7.07 -0.17 -10.51
CA ASP A 57 -5.98 0.66 -11.01
C ASP A 57 -4.60 0.13 -10.61
N ILE A 58 -4.51 -0.79 -9.63
CA ILE A 58 -3.24 -1.32 -9.12
C ILE A 58 -2.42 -2.01 -10.22
N ALA A 59 -3.07 -2.77 -11.10
CA ALA A 59 -2.39 -3.42 -12.22
C ALA A 59 -1.81 -2.39 -13.21
N THR A 60 -2.54 -1.31 -13.47
CA THR A 60 -2.07 -0.19 -14.30
C THR A 60 -0.89 0.51 -13.63
N TRP A 61 -0.97 0.77 -12.34
CA TRP A 61 0.14 1.37 -11.58
C TRP A 61 1.39 0.49 -11.62
N LEU A 62 1.25 -0.82 -11.40
CA LEU A 62 2.36 -1.80 -11.47
C LEU A 62 3.10 -1.76 -12.80
N ARG A 63 2.40 -1.52 -13.91
CA ARG A 63 3.01 -1.42 -15.23
C ARG A 63 3.94 -0.21 -15.38
N TYR A 64 3.74 0.85 -14.60
CA TYR A 64 4.51 2.10 -14.63
C TYR A 64 5.32 2.35 -13.34
N ALA A 65 5.31 1.37 -12.42
CA ALA A 65 6.08 1.38 -11.18
C ALA A 65 7.58 1.12 -11.43
#